data_AF-A0A962CEZ7-F1
#
_entry.id   AF-A0A962CEZ7-F1
#
_cell.length_a   1.000
_cell.length_b   1.000
_cell.length_c   1.000
_cell.angle_alpha   90.00
_cell.angle_beta   90.00
_cell.angle_gamma   90.00
#
_symmetry.space_group_name_H-M   'P 1'
#
loop_
_entity.id
_entity.type
_entity.pdbx_description
1 polymer ?
#
loop_
_entity_poly.entity_id
_entity_poly.type
_entity_poly.pdbx_seq_one_letter_code
_entity_poly.pdbx_strand_id
1 'polypeptide(L)'
;PKSIPLDRAAPLLCAGITVYSPMRHYGVKAGDSVAVVGLGGLGHMGVKIARAMGARVTVLSTSPSKKDDALKLGADDFAATSDPSVFKNLAGTFDFILDTVSAPHDYNAY
;
A
#
# COMPACT_ATOMS: atom_id res chain seq x y z
N PRO A 1 22.26 8.06 -0.86
CA PRO A 1 22.62 9.22 -1.71
C PRO A 1 22.95 10.44 -0.84
N LYS A 2 23.87 11.33 -1.26
CA LYS A 2 24.23 12.52 -0.46
C LYS A 2 23.06 13.50 -0.26
N SER A 3 22.05 13.45 -1.13
CA SER A 3 20.88 14.32 -1.11
C SER A 3 19.76 13.87 -0.16
N ILE A 4 19.86 12.70 0.47
CA ILE A 4 18.81 12.18 1.36
C ILE A 4 19.29 12.34 2.81
N PRO A 5 18.57 13.12 3.64
CA PRO A 5 18.82 13.19 5.08
C PRO A 5 18.80 11.81 5.74
N LEU A 6 19.70 11.56 6.70
CA LEU A 6 19.90 10.22 7.30
C LEU A 6 18.66 9.72 8.04
N ASP A 7 17.96 10.61 8.74
CA ASP A 7 16.70 10.34 9.44
C ASP A 7 15.59 9.87 8.48
N ARG A 8 15.56 10.41 7.26
CA ARG A 8 14.65 9.98 6.19
C ARG A 8 15.11 8.72 5.47
N ALA A 9 16.42 8.48 5.44
CA ALA A 9 16.99 7.29 4.81
C ALA A 9 16.81 6.03 5.67
N ALA A 10 16.87 6.15 7.00
CA ALA A 10 16.86 5.01 7.90
C ALA A 10 15.65 4.06 7.71
N PRO A 11 14.39 4.55 7.57
CA PRO A 11 13.25 3.66 7.33
C PRO A 11 13.30 2.91 5.99
N LEU A 12 14.04 3.42 4.99
CA LEU A 12 14.17 2.75 3.70
C LEU A 12 14.91 1.41 3.81
N LEU A 13 15.81 1.27 4.79
CA LEU A 13 16.65 0.09 4.98
C LEU A 13 15.90 -1.10 5.60
N CYS A 14 14.68 -0.89 6.11
CA CYS A 14 13.82 -1.95 6.63
C CYS A 14 12.44 -1.88 5.98
N ALA A 15 11.57 -0.95 6.40
CA ALA A 15 10.22 -0.84 5.84
C ALA A 15 10.22 -0.61 4.32
N GLY A 16 11.14 0.22 3.81
CA GLY A 16 11.24 0.49 2.37
C GLY A 16 11.63 -0.74 1.57
N ILE A 17 12.70 -1.45 1.95
CA ILE A 17 13.12 -2.66 1.24
C ILE A 17 12.10 -3.80 1.37
N THR A 18 11.43 -3.92 2.51
CA THR A 18 10.39 -4.94 2.74
C THR A 18 9.21 -4.79 1.78
N VAL A 19 8.78 -3.55 1.48
CA VAL A 19 7.69 -3.34 0.52
C VAL A 19 8.18 -3.30 -0.93
N TYR A 20 9.39 -2.78 -1.18
CA TYR A 20 9.95 -2.70 -2.54
C TYR A 20 10.32 -4.07 -3.11
N SER A 21 10.91 -4.94 -2.30
CA SER A 21 11.38 -6.27 -2.73
C SER A 21 10.29 -7.11 -3.42
N PRO A 22 9.10 -7.35 -2.82
CA PRO A 22 8.04 -8.12 -3.47
C PRO A 22 7.45 -7.39 -4.68
N MET A 23 7.24 -6.07 -4.61
CA MET A 23 6.73 -5.29 -5.76
C MET A 23 7.64 -5.40 -6.97
N ARG A 24 8.97 -5.28 -6.77
CA ARG A 24 9.95 -5.56 -7.81
C ARG A 24 9.81 -7.03 -8.25
N HIS A 25 9.90 -7.97 -7.31
CA HIS A 25 10.02 -9.41 -7.61
C HIS A 25 8.89 -9.90 -8.52
N TYR A 26 7.66 -9.47 -8.23
CA TYR A 26 6.46 -9.82 -9.00
C TYR A 26 6.16 -8.88 -10.18
N GLY A 27 7.03 -7.88 -10.43
CA GLY A 27 6.99 -7.09 -11.66
C GLY A 27 5.94 -5.98 -11.68
N VAL A 28 5.62 -5.38 -10.52
CA VAL A 28 4.79 -4.17 -10.46
C VAL A 28 5.41 -3.08 -11.34
N LYS A 29 4.61 -2.49 -12.21
CA LYS A 29 5.03 -1.50 -13.21
C LYS A 29 4.00 -0.37 -13.33
N ALA A 30 4.39 0.68 -14.06
CA ALA A 30 3.50 1.80 -14.32
C ALA A 30 2.21 1.33 -15.01
N GLY A 31 1.07 1.82 -14.50
CA GLY A 31 -0.27 1.43 -14.96
C GLY A 31 -0.91 0.28 -14.19
N ASP A 32 -0.16 -0.51 -13.41
CA ASP A 32 -0.74 -1.56 -12.58
C ASP A 32 -1.60 -0.96 -11.45
N SER A 33 -2.65 -1.69 -11.06
CA SER A 33 -3.49 -1.38 -9.90
C SER A 33 -2.98 -2.12 -8.66
N VAL A 34 -2.52 -1.39 -7.65
CA VAL A 34 -1.95 -1.93 -6.41
C VAL A 34 -2.86 -1.63 -5.23
N ALA A 35 -3.26 -2.67 -4.50
CA ALA A 35 -3.88 -2.52 -3.18
C ALA A 35 -2.80 -2.55 -2.09
N VAL A 36 -2.87 -1.63 -1.13
CA VAL A 36 -2.07 -1.68 0.10
C VAL A 36 -3.00 -1.91 1.28
N VAL A 37 -2.90 -3.09 1.91
CA VAL A 37 -3.72 -3.44 3.07
C VAL A 37 -3.04 -2.97 4.35
N GLY A 38 -3.73 -2.09 5.06
CA GLY A 38 -3.22 -1.43 6.27
C GLY A 38 -2.36 -0.20 5.97
N LEU A 39 -2.61 0.89 6.71
CA LEU A 39 -1.81 2.12 6.63
C LEU A 39 -1.03 2.34 7.93
N GLY A 40 0.03 1.56 8.11
CA GLY A 40 0.98 1.64 9.23
C GLY A 40 2.38 2.08 8.79
N GLY A 41 3.42 1.61 9.50
CA GLY A 41 4.82 1.89 9.15
C GLY A 41 5.23 1.35 7.77
N LEU A 42 4.83 0.12 7.44
CA LEU A 42 5.09 -0.46 6.12
C LEU A 42 4.13 0.08 5.07
N GLY A 43 2.82 0.12 5.38
CA GLY A 43 1.78 0.58 4.45
C GLY A 43 2.04 1.96 3.86
N HIS A 44 2.41 2.96 4.68
CA HIS A 44 2.69 4.30 4.14
C HIS A 44 3.92 4.33 3.22
N MET A 45 4.90 3.46 3.43
CA MET A 45 6.05 3.28 2.53
C MET A 45 5.63 2.57 1.25
N GLY A 46 4.76 1.56 1.37
CA GLY A 46 4.16 0.84 0.25
C GLY A 46 3.41 1.77 -0.70
N VAL A 47 2.57 2.66 -0.16
CA VAL A 47 1.86 3.69 -0.95
C VAL A 47 2.83 4.57 -1.73
N LYS A 48 3.83 5.14 -1.07
CA LYS A 48 4.82 6.04 -1.71
C LYS A 48 5.63 5.33 -2.78
N ILE A 49 6.06 4.10 -2.52
CA ILE A 49 6.89 3.32 -3.44
C ILE A 49 6.06 2.86 -4.64
N ALA A 50 4.88 2.28 -4.44
CA ALA A 50 3.98 1.87 -5.52
C ALA A 50 3.62 3.07 -6.42
N ARG A 51 3.32 4.22 -5.82
CA ARG A 51 3.06 5.45 -6.57
C ARG A 51 4.29 5.93 -7.35
N ALA A 52 5.48 5.89 -6.75
CA ALA A 52 6.72 6.23 -7.43
C ALA A 52 7.08 5.25 -8.57
N MET A 53 6.59 4.01 -8.51
CA MET A 53 6.68 3.01 -9.59
C MET A 53 5.64 3.25 -10.71
N GLY A 54 4.75 4.24 -10.55
CA GLY A 54 3.73 4.60 -11.54
C GLY A 54 2.45 3.77 -11.45
N ALA A 55 2.26 3.01 -10.37
CA ALA A 55 1.02 2.27 -10.14
C ALA A 55 -0.12 3.20 -9.69
N ARG A 56 -1.36 2.77 -9.93
CA ARG A 56 -2.55 3.32 -9.29
C ARG A 56 -2.73 2.64 -7.93
N VAL A 57 -2.75 3.41 -6.85
CA VAL A 57 -2.71 2.87 -5.49
C VAL A 57 -4.05 3.04 -4.78
N THR A 58 -4.63 1.94 -4.29
CA THR A 58 -5.77 1.95 -3.39
C THR A 58 -5.36 1.47 -2.00
N VAL A 59 -5.66 2.24 -0.96
CA VAL A 59 -5.44 1.80 0.42
C VAL A 59 -6.70 1.09 0.93
N LEU A 60 -6.52 -0.13 1.45
CA LEU A 60 -7.56 -0.89 2.11
C LEU A 60 -7.33 -0.84 3.62
N SER A 61 -8.32 -0.39 4.39
CA SER A 61 -8.21 -0.33 5.86
C SER A 61 -9.55 -0.62 6.52
N THR A 62 -9.54 -1.04 7.78
CA THR A 62 -10.76 -1.42 8.50
C THR A 62 -11.66 -0.24 8.84
N SER A 63 -11.14 0.98 8.97
CA SER A 63 -11.94 2.17 9.31
C SER A 63 -11.59 3.35 8.40
N PRO A 64 -12.51 4.30 8.18
CA PRO A 64 -12.27 5.45 7.30
C PRO A 64 -11.30 6.49 7.86
N SER A 65 -10.89 6.36 9.13
CA SER A 65 -10.09 7.36 9.87
C SER A 65 -8.78 7.77 9.19
N LYS A 66 -8.20 6.90 8.36
CA LYS A 66 -6.92 7.13 7.69
C LYS A 66 -7.05 7.53 6.22
N LYS A 67 -8.26 7.79 5.73
CA LYS A 67 -8.50 8.15 4.32
C LYS A 67 -7.71 9.37 3.89
N ASP A 68 -7.81 10.47 4.65
CA ASP A 68 -7.14 11.72 4.28
C ASP A 68 -5.61 11.58 4.29
N ASP A 69 -5.07 10.82 5.25
CA ASP A 69 -3.64 10.54 5.31
C ASP A 69 -3.19 9.67 4.14
N ALA A 70 -3.96 8.65 3.75
CA ALA A 70 -3.67 7.84 2.57
C ALA A 70 -3.57 8.70 1.30
N LEU A 71 -4.54 9.59 1.09
CA LEU A 71 -4.56 10.49 -0.07
C LEU A 71 -3.38 11.48 -0.04
N LYS A 72 -3.07 12.07 1.12
CA LYS A 72 -1.89 12.95 1.30
C LYS A 72 -0.56 12.22 1.01
N LEU A 73 -0.49 10.92 1.28
CA LEU A 73 0.68 10.09 0.99
C LEU A 73 0.80 9.71 -0.49
N GLY A 74 -0.24 9.96 -1.29
CA GLY A 74 -0.26 9.73 -2.73
C GLY A 74 -1.09 8.51 -3.17
N ALA A 75 -1.95 7.97 -2.32
CA ALA A 75 -2.95 7.00 -2.76
C ALA A 75 -3.94 7.68 -3.73
N ASP A 76 -4.32 6.95 -4.79
CA ASP A 76 -5.35 7.40 -5.74
C ASP A 76 -6.76 7.13 -5.19
N ASP A 77 -6.92 6.12 -4.32
CA ASP A 77 -8.20 5.78 -3.70
C ASP A 77 -8.04 5.15 -2.31
N PHE A 78 -9.16 5.03 -1.60
CA PHE A 78 -9.26 4.42 -0.28
C PHE A 78 -10.59 3.68 -0.10
N ALA A 79 -10.55 2.46 0.41
CA ALA A 79 -11.76 1.71 0.76
C ALA A 79 -11.73 1.16 2.19
N ALA A 80 -12.85 1.32 2.89
CA ALA A 80 -13.03 0.83 4.26
C ALA A 80 -13.57 -0.60 4.26
N THR A 81 -12.75 -1.59 4.59
CA THR A 81 -13.10 -3.02 4.54
C THR A 81 -14.09 -3.45 5.64
N SER A 82 -14.45 -2.55 6.57
CA SER A 82 -15.61 -2.75 7.45
C SER A 82 -16.93 -2.81 6.70
N ASP A 83 -17.00 -2.23 5.49
CA ASP A 83 -18.10 -2.44 4.56
C ASP A 83 -17.80 -3.66 3.67
N PRO A 84 -18.52 -4.79 3.83
CA PRO A 84 -18.30 -6.00 3.05
C PRO A 84 -18.51 -5.80 1.54
N SER A 85 -19.26 -4.77 1.12
CA SER A 85 -19.49 -4.49 -0.30
C SER A 85 -18.21 -4.15 -1.05
N VAL A 86 -17.18 -3.65 -0.34
CA VAL A 86 -15.86 -3.31 -0.89
C VAL A 86 -15.22 -4.49 -1.61
N PHE A 87 -15.26 -5.68 -1.00
CA PHE A 87 -14.66 -6.88 -1.57
C PHE A 87 -15.34 -7.29 -2.88
N LYS A 88 -16.66 -7.14 -2.96
CA LYS A 88 -17.41 -7.40 -4.19
C LYS A 88 -17.10 -6.36 -5.28
N ASN A 89 -17.05 -5.08 -4.90
CA ASN A 89 -16.87 -3.98 -5.85
C ASN A 89 -15.45 -3.91 -6.43
N LEU A 90 -14.45 -4.37 -5.66
CA LEU A 90 -13.04 -4.36 -6.05
C LEU A 90 -12.52 -5.73 -6.52
N ALA A 91 -13.38 -6.76 -6.55
CA ALA A 91 -13.00 -8.10 -6.98
C ALA A 91 -12.35 -8.10 -8.37
N GLY A 92 -11.14 -8.65 -8.46
CA GLY A 92 -10.40 -8.76 -9.73
C GLY A 92 -9.91 -7.44 -10.31
N THR A 93 -9.87 -6.36 -9.51
CA THR A 93 -9.42 -5.03 -9.99
C THR A 93 -7.95 -4.72 -9.72
N PHE A 94 -7.25 -5.54 -8.95
CA PHE A 94 -5.86 -5.33 -8.58
C PHE A 94 -4.92 -6.34 -9.25
N ASP A 95 -3.80 -5.84 -9.74
CA ASP A 95 -2.69 -6.66 -10.27
C ASP A 95 -1.78 -7.15 -9.13
N PHE A 96 -1.75 -6.43 -8.01
CA PHE A 96 -0.94 -6.76 -6.84
C PHE A 96 -1.59 -6.28 -5.54
N ILE A 97 -1.57 -7.13 -4.51
CA ILE A 97 -2.04 -6.79 -3.16
C ILE A 97 -0.84 -6.90 -2.20
N LEU A 98 -0.49 -5.78 -1.57
CA LEU A 98 0.53 -5.68 -0.55
C LEU A 98 -0.11 -5.68 0.84
N ASP A 99 -0.15 -6.83 1.50
CA ASP A 99 -0.58 -6.90 2.89
C ASP A 99 0.53 -6.47 3.86
N THR A 100 0.23 -5.47 4.68
CA THR A 100 1.14 -4.92 5.69
C THR A 100 0.56 -4.96 7.12
N VAL A 101 -0.54 -5.67 7.32
CA VAL A 101 -1.22 -5.76 8.61
C VAL A 101 -0.48 -6.74 9.53
N SER A 102 -0.07 -6.26 10.71
CA SER A 102 0.66 -7.06 11.70
C SER A 102 -0.24 -7.88 12.62
N ALA A 103 -1.53 -7.56 12.68
CA ALA A 103 -2.50 -8.25 13.52
C ALA A 103 -3.12 -9.45 12.78
N PRO A 104 -3.58 -10.48 13.51
CA PRO A 104 -4.36 -11.56 12.91
C PRO A 104 -5.57 -11.01 12.17
N HIS A 105 -5.71 -11.40 10.90
CA HIS A 105 -6.85 -11.04 10.06
C HIS A 105 -7.03 -12.09 8.96
N ASP A 106 -8.21 -12.13 8.36
CA ASP A 106 -8.50 -13.04 7.25
C ASP A 106 -8.02 -12.44 5.93
N TYR A 107 -6.91 -12.98 5.43
CA TYR A 107 -6.35 -12.58 4.14
C TYR A 107 -7.10 -13.22 2.95
N ASN A 108 -7.93 -14.25 3.15
CA ASN A 108 -8.72 -14.86 2.06
C ASN A 108 -9.87 -13.96 1.58
N ALA A 109 -10.16 -12.90 2.33
CA ALA A 109 -11.14 -11.90 1.92
C ALA A 109 -10.64 -11.00 0.77
N TYR A 110 -9.32 -10.90 0.57
CA TYR A 110 -8.66 -10.00 -0.39
C TYR A 110 -8.29 -10.73 -1.69
#